data_AF-R1FVH0-F1
#
_entry.id   AF-R1FVH0-F1
#
_cell.length_a   1.000
_cell.length_b   1.000
_cell.length_c   1.000
_cell.angle_alpha   90.00
_cell.angle_beta   90.00
_cell.angle_gamma   90.00
#
_symmetry.space_group_name_H-M   'P 1'
#
loop_
_entity.id
_entity.type
_entity.pdbx_description
1 polymer ?
#
loop_
_entity_poly.entity_id
_entity_poly.type
_entity_poly.pdbx_seq_one_letter_code
_entity_poly.pdbx_strand_id
1 'polypeptide(L)'
;MVLRDAELFGHFGLPEESTRRTLGPPVQTVDAEDLTRRLTLAVEAGHESLVRLLLDAGADVNRRNTRGVTPLYSAARAGRREIAASLLGAGALVDASCAGDGRSALHGAAHAGETELVSALLAAGANAGMRSSSGETPLHLACSRGRVGAVRLLIAARA
;
A
#
# COMPACT_ATOMS: atom_id res chain seq x y z
N MET A 1 -33.88 67.65 7.31
CA MET A 1 -32.42 67.51 7.30
C MET A 1 -32.05 66.38 8.24
N VAL A 2 -31.66 65.24 7.65
CA VAL A 2 -30.72 64.24 8.16
C VAL A 2 -31.12 63.40 9.39
N LEU A 3 -31.38 62.12 9.08
CA LEU A 3 -31.24 60.92 9.90
C LEU A 3 -29.96 60.90 10.75
N ARG A 4 -30.00 60.35 11.97
CA ARG A 4 -29.18 59.16 12.32
C ARG A 4 -29.44 58.65 13.73
N ASP A 5 -29.80 57.37 13.75
CA ASP A 5 -29.91 56.45 14.87
C ASP A 5 -28.61 56.35 15.69
N ALA A 6 -28.78 56.33 17.01
CA ALA A 6 -27.81 55.88 17.98
C ALA A 6 -28.50 54.89 18.93
N GLU A 7 -28.59 53.63 18.52
CA GLU A 7 -28.94 52.55 19.44
C GLU A 7 -27.67 51.88 19.97
N LEU A 8 -27.37 52.27 21.21
CA LEU A 8 -26.38 51.68 22.09
C LEU A 8 -27.06 50.52 22.84
N PHE A 9 -27.12 49.32 22.24
CA PHE A 9 -27.70 48.15 22.91
C PHE A 9 -26.69 47.53 23.88
N GLY A 10 -26.81 47.91 25.15
CA GLY A 10 -26.36 47.09 26.28
C GLY A 10 -27.49 46.15 26.69
N HIS A 11 -27.32 44.84 26.50
CA HIS A 11 -28.13 43.86 27.20
C HIS A 11 -27.26 42.73 27.76
N PHE A 12 -27.10 42.79 29.08
CA PHE A 12 -26.60 41.74 29.94
C PHE A 12 -27.67 40.63 30.02
N GLY A 13 -27.28 39.38 29.76
CA GLY A 13 -28.15 38.20 29.87
C GLY A 13 -27.40 36.92 29.47
N LEU A 14 -27.05 36.10 30.45
CA LEU A 14 -26.27 34.85 30.35
C LEU A 14 -26.88 33.83 29.36
N PRO A 15 -26.09 32.87 28.86
CA PRO A 15 -26.04 31.60 29.57
C PRO A 15 -24.62 31.07 29.80
N GLU A 16 -24.40 30.56 31.01
CA GLU A 16 -23.30 29.66 31.31
C GLU A 16 -23.52 28.31 30.60
N GLU A 17 -22.90 28.14 29.43
CA GLU A 17 -22.66 26.80 28.89
C GLU A 17 -21.46 26.16 29.61
N SER A 18 -21.77 25.63 30.79
CA SER A 18 -20.99 24.60 31.48
C SER A 18 -20.98 23.30 30.68
N THR A 19 -20.23 23.27 29.58
CA THR A 19 -19.75 22.01 28.97
C THR A 19 -18.37 22.20 28.35
N ARG A 20 -17.42 22.75 29.12
CA ARG A 20 -16.02 22.33 28.96
C ARG A 20 -15.86 20.92 29.53
N ARG A 21 -16.54 19.96 28.89
CA ARG A 21 -16.10 18.56 28.95
C ARG A 21 -14.72 18.57 28.33
N THR A 22 -13.72 18.35 29.17
CA THR A 22 -12.36 17.96 28.81
C THR A 22 -12.44 16.71 27.95
N LEU A 23 -12.75 16.87 26.67
CA LEU A 23 -12.44 15.90 25.65
C LEU A 23 -10.92 15.97 25.55
N GLY A 24 -10.25 14.91 26.00
CA GLY A 24 -8.84 14.70 25.70
C GLY A 24 -8.58 14.86 24.20
N PRO A 25 -7.30 14.99 23.79
CA PRO A 25 -6.95 15.17 22.38
C PRO A 25 -7.72 14.13 21.56
N PRO A 26 -8.30 14.51 20.41
CA PRO A 26 -9.14 13.62 19.62
C PRO A 26 -8.37 12.32 19.49
N VAL A 27 -8.98 11.22 19.96
CA VAL A 27 -8.47 9.88 19.74
C VAL A 27 -8.15 9.84 18.25
N GLN A 28 -6.87 9.76 17.92
CA GLN A 28 -6.42 9.89 16.55
C GLN A 28 -7.07 8.71 15.83
N THR A 29 -8.17 8.97 15.13
CA THR A 29 -8.75 8.02 14.20
C THR A 29 -7.63 7.83 13.20
N VAL A 30 -6.99 6.67 13.24
CA VAL A 30 -5.90 6.37 12.31
C VAL A 30 -6.50 6.46 10.92
N ASP A 31 -6.21 7.56 10.22
CA ASP A 31 -6.73 7.77 8.88
C ASP A 31 -6.26 6.61 8.01
N ALA A 32 -7.12 6.10 7.12
CA ALA A 32 -6.77 4.97 6.26
C ALA A 32 -5.49 5.23 5.43
N GLU A 33 -5.21 6.51 5.15
CA GLU A 33 -3.98 6.96 4.51
C GLU A 33 -2.73 6.83 5.39
N ASP A 34 -2.85 7.11 6.69
CA ASP A 34 -1.77 6.93 7.66
C ASP A 34 -1.43 5.44 7.87
N LEU A 35 -2.45 4.58 7.96
CA LEU A 35 -2.26 3.13 8.02
C LEU A 35 -1.58 2.57 6.76
N THR A 36 -1.99 3.03 5.57
CA THR A 36 -1.37 2.61 4.30
C THR A 36 0.11 3.03 4.25
N ARG A 37 0.41 4.26 4.68
CA ARG A 37 1.78 4.77 4.73
C ARG A 37 2.63 3.97 5.69
N ARG A 38 2.11 3.67 6.88
CA ARG A 38 2.76 2.83 7.89
C ARG A 38 3.00 1.41 7.39
N LEU A 39 2.02 0.81 6.71
CA LEU A 39 2.14 -0.53 6.11
C LEU A 39 3.28 -0.54 5.08
N THR A 40 3.31 0.45 4.21
CA THR A 40 4.35 0.53 3.18
C THR A 40 5.75 0.66 3.79
N LEU A 41 5.91 1.51 4.82
CA LEU A 41 7.18 1.65 5.54
C LEU A 41 7.59 0.35 6.24
N ALA A 42 6.63 -0.37 6.85
CA ALA A 42 6.87 -1.66 7.49
C ALA A 42 7.38 -2.71 6.48
N VAL A 43 6.75 -2.76 5.30
CA VAL A 43 7.13 -3.64 4.20
C VAL A 43 8.54 -3.32 3.69
N GLU A 44 8.84 -2.03 3.46
CA GLU A 44 10.15 -1.59 2.99
C GLU A 44 11.26 -1.84 4.02
N ALA A 45 10.95 -1.66 5.31
CA ALA A 45 11.86 -1.98 6.41
C ALA A 45 12.05 -3.49 6.63
N GLY A 46 11.13 -4.33 6.14
CA GLY A 46 11.17 -5.78 6.36
C GLY A 46 10.62 -6.22 7.72
N HIS A 47 9.81 -5.39 8.39
CA HIS A 47 9.27 -5.68 9.72
C HIS A 47 8.00 -6.52 9.64
N GLU A 48 8.14 -7.84 9.47
CA GLU A 48 7.03 -8.80 9.34
C GLU A 48 5.96 -8.66 10.44
N SER A 49 6.38 -8.59 11.70
CA SER A 49 5.46 -8.48 12.84
C SER A 49 4.63 -7.18 12.78
N LEU A 50 5.27 -6.08 12.35
CA LEU A 50 4.60 -4.80 12.19
C LEU A 50 3.61 -4.83 11.02
N VAL A 51 3.98 -5.49 9.91
CA VAL A 51 3.07 -5.71 8.78
C VAL A 51 1.83 -6.44 9.24
N ARG A 52 1.97 -7.58 9.93
CA ARG A 52 0.81 -8.35 10.43
C ARG A 52 -0.09 -7.51 11.35
N LEU A 53 0.51 -6.79 12.31
CA LEU A 53 -0.25 -5.91 13.21
C LEU A 53 -1.04 -4.84 12.45
N LEU A 54 -0.45 -4.23 11.41
CA LEU A 54 -1.13 -3.23 10.59
C LEU A 54 -2.24 -3.84 9.74
N LEU A 55 -2.05 -5.07 9.24
CA LEU A 55 -3.10 -5.82 8.54
C LEU A 55 -4.28 -6.12 9.47
N ASP A 56 -4.00 -6.58 10.69
CA ASP A 56 -5.02 -6.85 11.71
C ASP A 56 -5.76 -5.57 12.16
N ALA A 57 -5.07 -4.41 12.12
CA ALA A 57 -5.66 -3.10 12.37
C ALA A 57 -6.55 -2.57 11.21
N GLY A 58 -6.71 -3.34 10.13
CA GLY A 58 -7.56 -2.97 8.99
C GLY A 58 -6.85 -2.09 7.95
N ALA A 59 -5.52 -2.14 7.85
CA ALA A 59 -4.81 -1.46 6.77
C ALA A 59 -5.20 -2.03 5.39
N ASP A 60 -5.47 -1.15 4.44
CA ASP A 60 -5.79 -1.55 3.07
C ASP A 60 -4.53 -2.06 2.35
N VAL A 61 -4.50 -3.35 2.05
CA VAL A 61 -3.39 -4.05 1.39
C VAL A 61 -3.22 -3.70 -0.09
N ASN A 62 -4.28 -3.19 -0.70
CA ASN A 62 -4.33 -2.87 -2.12
C ASN A 62 -4.13 -1.37 -2.38
N ARG A 63 -4.23 -0.54 -1.33
CA ARG A 63 -4.02 0.89 -1.45
C ARG A 63 -2.58 1.19 -1.84
N ARG A 64 -2.45 1.94 -2.93
CA ARG A 64 -1.16 2.41 -3.43
C ARG A 64 -0.64 3.52 -2.53
N ASN A 65 0.67 3.54 -2.32
CA ASN A 65 1.32 4.67 -1.66
C ASN A 65 1.31 5.93 -2.55
N THR A 66 1.87 7.04 -2.05
CA THR A 66 1.93 8.32 -2.78
C THR A 66 2.72 8.26 -4.09
N ARG A 67 3.52 7.21 -4.32
CA ARG A 67 4.25 6.96 -5.57
C ARG A 67 3.48 6.01 -6.51
N GLY A 68 2.26 5.64 -6.16
CA GLY A 68 1.45 4.69 -6.92
C GLY A 68 1.93 3.25 -6.82
N VAL A 69 2.73 2.90 -5.80
CA VAL A 69 3.30 1.57 -5.60
C VAL A 69 2.44 0.77 -4.62
N THR A 70 2.20 -0.50 -4.93
CA THR A 70 1.46 -1.42 -4.03
C THR A 70 2.39 -2.03 -2.98
N PRO A 71 1.89 -2.30 -1.75
CA PRO A 71 2.65 -2.99 -0.72
C PRO A 71 3.22 -4.33 -1.20
N LEU A 72 2.41 -5.10 -1.94
CA LEU A 72 2.83 -6.39 -2.50
C LEU A 72 4.01 -6.26 -3.49
N TYR A 73 4.01 -5.23 -4.34
CA TYR A 73 5.15 -4.98 -5.22
C TYR A 73 6.41 -4.62 -4.44
N SER A 74 6.30 -3.76 -3.42
CA SER A 74 7.45 -3.39 -2.59
C SER A 74 8.06 -4.62 -1.91
N ALA A 75 7.22 -5.50 -1.33
CA ALA A 75 7.67 -6.75 -0.73
C ALA A 75 8.36 -7.66 -1.77
N ALA A 76 7.75 -7.80 -2.95
CA ALA A 76 8.27 -8.65 -4.01
C ALA A 76 9.60 -8.16 -4.59
N ARG A 77 9.73 -6.86 -4.82
CA ARG A 77 10.97 -6.23 -5.32
C ARG A 77 12.10 -6.34 -4.28
N ALA A 78 11.77 -6.28 -2.99
CA ALA A 78 12.73 -6.43 -1.91
C ALA A 78 13.06 -7.91 -1.58
N GLY A 79 12.41 -8.87 -2.25
CA GLY A 79 12.59 -10.30 -2.00
C GLY A 79 12.06 -10.78 -0.64
N ARG A 80 11.13 -10.05 -0.03
CA ARG A 80 10.58 -10.36 1.30
C ARG A 80 9.41 -11.34 1.17
N ARG A 81 9.73 -12.64 1.03
CA ARG A 81 8.73 -13.70 0.81
C ARG A 81 7.66 -13.73 1.90
N GLU A 82 8.05 -13.68 3.17
CA GLU A 82 7.17 -13.81 4.33
C GLU A 82 6.15 -12.67 4.39
N ILE A 83 6.61 -11.46 4.08
CA ILE A 83 5.77 -10.27 3.99
C ILE A 83 4.81 -10.39 2.81
N ALA A 84 5.32 -10.78 1.64
CA ALA A 84 4.48 -10.97 0.47
C ALA A 84 3.42 -12.06 0.68
N ALA A 85 3.75 -13.16 1.36
CA ALA A 85 2.81 -14.21 1.73
C ALA A 85 1.73 -13.70 2.69
N SER A 86 2.11 -12.88 3.68
CA SER A 86 1.15 -12.25 4.60
C SER A 86 0.20 -11.30 3.86
N LEU A 87 0.71 -10.52 2.90
CA LEU A 87 -0.10 -9.63 2.06
C LEU A 87 -1.05 -10.42 1.15
N LEU A 88 -0.58 -11.51 0.53
CA LEU A 88 -1.43 -12.39 -0.29
C LEU A 88 -2.55 -13.04 0.55
N GLY A 89 -2.22 -13.51 1.76
CA GLY A 89 -3.20 -14.05 2.70
C GLY A 89 -4.26 -13.04 3.14
N ALA A 90 -3.91 -11.75 3.18
CA ALA A 90 -4.82 -10.64 3.48
C ALA A 90 -5.63 -10.15 2.24
N GLY A 91 -5.53 -10.83 1.09
CA GLY A 91 -6.30 -10.48 -0.11
C GLY A 91 -5.65 -9.43 -1.01
N ALA A 92 -4.32 -9.33 -1.00
CA ALA A 92 -3.60 -8.48 -1.94
C ALA A 92 -3.83 -8.93 -3.40
N LEU A 93 -4.15 -7.98 -4.25
CA LEU A 93 -4.34 -8.16 -5.69
C LEU A 93 -3.00 -8.49 -6.36
N VAL A 94 -2.85 -9.74 -6.79
CA VAL A 94 -1.62 -10.30 -7.37
C VAL A 94 -1.18 -9.56 -8.64
N ASP A 95 -2.16 -9.18 -9.46
CA ASP A 95 -1.96 -8.45 -10.71
C ASP A 95 -2.06 -6.92 -10.57
N ALA A 96 -2.07 -6.40 -9.33
CA ALA A 96 -2.08 -4.97 -9.15
C ALA A 96 -0.81 -4.33 -9.74
N SER A 97 -1.02 -3.45 -10.71
CA SER A 97 0.05 -2.68 -11.35
C SER A 97 0.40 -1.44 -10.54
N CYS A 98 1.68 -1.07 -10.54
CA CYS A 98 2.13 0.21 -9.99
C CYS A 98 1.88 1.32 -11.03
N ALA A 99 1.45 2.50 -10.58
CA ALA A 99 1.05 3.59 -11.50
C ALA A 99 2.22 4.18 -12.32
N GLY A 100 3.45 4.16 -11.79
CA GLY A 100 4.62 4.70 -12.49
C GLY A 100 5.13 3.78 -13.61
N ASP A 101 5.54 2.57 -13.26
CA ASP A 101 6.21 1.65 -14.21
C ASP A 101 5.25 0.65 -14.86
N GLY A 102 3.98 0.59 -14.45
CA GLY A 102 3.05 -0.46 -14.87
C GLY A 102 3.44 -1.86 -14.40
N ARG A 103 4.40 -1.97 -13.48
CA ARG A 103 4.94 -3.24 -12.98
C ARG A 103 4.05 -3.85 -11.91
N SER A 104 3.89 -5.16 -11.95
CA SER A 104 3.20 -5.97 -10.94
C SER A 104 4.14 -6.64 -9.95
N ALA A 105 3.58 -7.25 -8.90
CA ALA A 105 4.35 -8.03 -7.93
C ALA A 105 5.25 -9.09 -8.59
N LEU A 106 4.78 -9.74 -9.67
CA LEU A 106 5.55 -10.74 -10.40
C LEU A 106 6.79 -10.13 -11.09
N HIS A 107 6.70 -8.90 -11.59
CA HIS A 107 7.87 -8.18 -12.10
C HIS A 107 8.90 -7.92 -10.98
N GLY A 108 8.43 -7.54 -9.79
CA GLY A 108 9.27 -7.33 -8.61
C GLY A 108 9.98 -8.62 -8.16
N ALA A 109 9.23 -9.71 -8.05
CA ALA A 109 9.78 -11.02 -7.65
C ALA A 109 10.79 -11.56 -8.69
N ALA A 110 10.49 -11.40 -9.98
CA ALA A 110 11.39 -11.76 -11.06
C ALA A 110 12.70 -10.95 -11.06
N HIS A 111 12.62 -9.66 -10.72
CA HIS A 111 13.77 -8.79 -10.56
C HIS A 111 14.63 -9.19 -9.35
N ALA A 112 14.00 -9.45 -8.21
CA ALA A 112 14.66 -9.93 -7.00
C ALA A 112 15.34 -11.29 -7.22
N GLY A 113 14.69 -12.17 -7.99
CA GLY A 113 15.14 -13.54 -8.23
C GLY A 113 14.61 -14.55 -7.21
N GLU A 114 13.63 -14.15 -6.39
CA GLU A 114 13.01 -15.01 -5.37
C GLU A 114 12.11 -16.07 -6.01
N THR A 115 12.66 -17.25 -6.25
CA THR A 115 11.98 -18.36 -6.94
C THR A 115 10.73 -18.84 -6.22
N GLU A 116 10.78 -18.91 -4.90
CA GLU A 116 9.64 -19.31 -4.08
C GLU A 116 8.51 -18.29 -4.17
N LEU A 117 8.84 -16.99 -4.15
CA LEU A 117 7.84 -15.93 -4.30
C LEU A 117 7.27 -15.89 -5.73
N VAL A 118 8.09 -16.09 -6.75
CA VAL A 118 7.63 -16.24 -8.14
C VAL A 118 6.64 -17.40 -8.24
N SER A 119 6.96 -18.54 -7.64
CA SER A 119 6.08 -19.71 -7.62
C SER A 119 4.77 -19.42 -6.89
N ALA A 120 4.83 -18.76 -5.74
CA ALA A 120 3.64 -18.39 -4.96
C ALA A 120 2.73 -17.41 -5.72
N LEU A 121 3.30 -16.41 -6.40
CA LEU A 121 2.53 -15.46 -7.21
C LEU A 121 1.88 -16.15 -8.41
N LEU A 122 2.60 -17.05 -9.09
CA LEU A 122 2.05 -17.83 -10.20
C LEU A 122 0.93 -18.78 -9.73
N ALA A 123 1.09 -19.44 -8.59
CA ALA A 123 0.07 -20.27 -7.98
C ALA A 123 -1.17 -19.46 -7.54
N ALA A 124 -0.97 -18.20 -7.15
CA ALA A 124 -2.05 -17.25 -6.86
C ALA A 124 -2.72 -16.68 -8.13
N GLY A 125 -2.32 -17.11 -9.33
CA GLY A 125 -2.92 -16.70 -10.60
C GLY A 125 -2.30 -15.45 -11.24
N ALA A 126 -1.09 -15.04 -10.84
CA ALA A 126 -0.43 -13.89 -11.45
C ALA A 126 -0.19 -14.09 -12.95
N ASN A 127 -0.47 -13.06 -13.75
CA ASN A 127 -0.28 -13.11 -15.18
C ASN A 127 1.22 -12.96 -15.57
N ALA A 128 1.88 -14.09 -15.88
CA ALA A 128 3.26 -14.11 -16.38
C ALA A 128 3.45 -13.36 -17.72
N GLY A 129 2.37 -13.12 -18.46
CA GLY A 129 2.32 -12.35 -19.70
C GLY A 129 2.23 -10.83 -19.53
N MET A 130 2.02 -10.32 -18.31
CA MET A 130 1.79 -8.90 -18.10
C MET A 130 3.00 -8.07 -18.57
N ARG A 131 2.72 -6.95 -19.24
CA ARG A 131 3.72 -5.99 -19.71
C ARG A 131 3.73 -4.76 -18.82
N SER A 132 4.91 -4.28 -18.48
CA SER A 132 5.13 -2.95 -17.87
C SER A 132 4.85 -1.84 -18.89
N SER A 133 4.90 -0.59 -18.44
CA SER A 133 4.80 0.60 -19.32
C SER A 133 5.93 0.66 -20.36
N SER A 134 7.08 0.02 -20.09
CA SER A 134 8.21 -0.13 -21.01
C SER A 134 8.07 -1.34 -21.96
N GLY A 135 6.98 -2.11 -21.89
CA GLY A 135 6.79 -3.34 -22.66
C GLY A 135 7.59 -4.55 -22.14
N GLU A 136 8.28 -4.40 -21.00
CA GLU A 136 9.01 -5.49 -20.36
C GLU A 136 8.03 -6.47 -19.72
N THR A 137 8.39 -7.76 -19.71
CA THR A 137 7.62 -8.80 -19.02
C THR A 137 8.43 -9.25 -17.80
N PRO A 138 7.85 -9.97 -16.83
CA PRO A 138 8.62 -10.51 -15.71
C PRO A 138 9.82 -11.34 -16.19
N LEU A 139 9.67 -12.08 -17.30
CA LEU A 139 10.74 -12.84 -17.92
C LEU A 139 11.88 -11.95 -18.44
N HIS A 140 11.58 -10.81 -19.08
CA HIS A 140 12.60 -9.86 -19.53
C HIS A 140 13.45 -9.36 -18.35
N LEU A 141 12.81 -9.07 -17.21
CA LEU A 141 13.50 -8.63 -15.98
C LEU A 141 14.34 -9.74 -15.36
N ALA A 142 13.83 -10.98 -15.30
CA ALA A 142 14.58 -12.12 -14.79
C ALA A 142 15.83 -12.40 -15.64
N CYS A 143 15.70 -12.33 -16.97
CA CYS A 143 16.81 -12.51 -17.90
C CYS A 143 17.85 -11.39 -17.78
N SER A 144 17.43 -10.12 -17.75
CA SER A 144 18.37 -8.99 -17.65
C SER A 144 19.14 -8.97 -16.32
N ARG A 145 18.58 -9.57 -15.26
CA ARG A 145 19.21 -9.71 -13.94
C ARG A 145 19.93 -11.06 -13.75
N GLY A 146 19.94 -11.94 -14.75
CA GLY A 146 20.58 -13.26 -14.65
C GLY A 146 19.94 -14.19 -13.61
N ARG A 147 18.65 -14.02 -13.29
CA ARG A 147 17.93 -14.81 -12.27
C ARG A 147 17.49 -16.15 -12.84
N VAL A 148 18.43 -17.08 -13.02
CA VAL A 148 18.21 -18.39 -13.67
C VAL A 148 17.02 -19.15 -13.09
N GLY A 149 16.87 -19.19 -11.77
CA GLY A 149 15.74 -19.87 -11.12
C GLY A 149 14.39 -19.26 -11.50
N ALA A 150 14.27 -17.93 -11.44
CA ALA A 150 13.04 -17.23 -11.82
C ALA A 150 12.75 -17.39 -13.32
N VAL A 151 13.77 -17.37 -14.18
CA VAL A 151 13.63 -17.63 -15.63
C VAL A 151 13.03 -19.02 -15.87
N ARG A 152 13.55 -20.07 -15.23
CA ARG A 152 13.03 -21.43 -15.40
C ARG A 152 11.55 -21.52 -15.00
N LEU A 153 11.17 -20.92 -13.88
CA LEU A 153 9.77 -20.91 -13.42
C LEU A 153 8.85 -20.13 -14.37
N LEU A 154 9.28 -18.96 -14.84
CA LEU A 154 8.48 -18.13 -15.74
C LEU A 154 8.32 -18.74 -17.14
N ILE A 155 9.31 -19.50 -17.61
CA ILE A 155 9.18 -20.28 -18.84
C ILE A 155 8.20 -21.44 -18.63
N ALA A 156 8.32 -22.16 -17.52
CA ALA A 156 7.43 -23.28 -17.20
C ALA A 156 5.96 -22.84 -17.04
N ALA A 157 5.71 -21.65 -16.50
CA ALA A 157 4.35 -21.11 -16.34
C ALA A 157 3.75 -20.51 -17.62
N ARG A 158 4.51 -20.42 -18.71
CA ARG A 158 4.04 -19.99 -20.04
C ARG A 158 3.78 -21.15 -21.00
N ALA A 159 4.06 -22.38 -20.58
CA ALA A 159 3.77 -23.61 -21.33
C ALA A 159 2.33 -24.06 -21.05
#